data_AF-A0A9D8HQK1-F1
#
_entry.id   AF-A0A9D8HQK1-F1
#
_cell.length_a   1.000
_cell.length_b   1.000
_cell.length_c   1.000
_cell.angle_alpha   90.00
_cell.angle_beta   90.00
_cell.angle_gamma   90.00
#
_symmetry.space_group_name_H-M   'P 1'
#
loop_
_entity.id
_entity.type
_entity.pdbx_description
1 polymer ?
#
loop_
_entity_poly.entity_id
_entity_poly.type
_entity_poly.pdbx_seq_one_letter_code
_entity_poly.pdbx_strand_id
1 'polypeptide(L)'
;MFDSRKINKFLIEKLRNSFLLIDKVNEKPEKQEPALPLPLTFIAYGKFLRAEFEVPHEMFPAELIKWLSLQVISQKMYWSERDASYEVAGIGYADILLSNAGLFDKINNRLGINTGNNGRTQNPENQCLPVRYYGAIAFNASDKIDEDWKVFGNSCFFVPMLELINS
;
A
#
# COMPACT_ATOMS: atom_id res chain seq x y z
N MET A 1 -13.42 23.90 1.77
CA MET A 1 -13.91 22.55 2.11
C MET A 1 -13.07 21.55 1.34
N PHE A 2 -12.41 20.61 2.02
CA PHE A 2 -11.59 19.58 1.36
C PHE A 2 -12.50 18.64 0.55
N ASP A 3 -12.17 18.41 -0.72
CA ASP A 3 -12.95 17.56 -1.62
C ASP A 3 -12.20 16.25 -1.87
N SER A 4 -12.50 15.23 -1.06
CA SER A 4 -11.88 13.90 -1.15
C SER A 4 -12.03 13.26 -2.54
N ARG A 5 -13.06 13.66 -3.30
CA ARG A 5 -13.30 13.17 -4.66
C ARG A 5 -12.21 13.60 -5.64
N LYS A 6 -11.55 14.73 -5.42
CA LYS A 6 -10.46 15.21 -6.29
C LYS A 6 -9.24 14.31 -6.20
N ILE A 7 -8.81 13.94 -4.98
CA ILE A 7 -7.72 12.98 -4.78
C ILE A 7 -8.09 11.61 -5.36
N ASN A 8 -9.28 11.11 -5.05
CA ASN A 8 -9.68 9.78 -5.52
C ASN A 8 -9.69 9.72 -7.06
N LYS A 9 -10.18 10.79 -7.72
CA LYS A 9 -10.15 10.90 -9.18
C LYS A 9 -8.73 10.95 -9.72
N PHE A 10 -7.85 11.76 -9.11
CA PHE A 10 -6.44 11.84 -9.49
C PHE A 10 -5.74 10.49 -9.40
N LEU A 11 -5.93 9.76 -8.28
CA LEU A 11 -5.31 8.45 -8.08
C LEU A 11 -5.83 7.41 -9.09
N ILE A 12 -7.13 7.41 -9.38
CA ILE A 12 -7.72 6.53 -10.40
C ILE A 12 -7.18 6.85 -11.81
N GLU A 13 -7.06 8.13 -12.17
CA GLU A 13 -6.52 8.55 -13.46
C GLU A 13 -5.04 8.16 -13.60
N LYS A 14 -4.24 8.35 -12.55
CA LYS A 14 -2.85 7.90 -12.53
C LYS A 14 -2.75 6.40 -12.72
N LEU A 15 -3.45 5.61 -11.90
CA LEU A 15 -3.47 4.15 -12.01
C LEU A 15 -3.88 3.70 -13.43
N ARG A 16 -4.97 4.25 -13.98
CA ARG A 16 -5.44 3.91 -15.33
C ARG A 16 -4.37 4.19 -16.40
N ASN A 17 -3.74 5.37 -16.35
CA ASN A 17 -2.69 5.73 -17.28
C ASN A 17 -1.49 4.80 -17.16
N SER A 18 -1.15 4.41 -15.93
CA SER A 18 -0.05 3.50 -15.67
C SER A 18 -0.31 2.08 -16.20
N PHE A 19 -1.55 1.56 -16.13
CA PHE A 19 -1.92 0.28 -16.75
C PHE A 19 -1.90 0.34 -18.29
N LEU A 20 -2.40 1.43 -18.90
CA LEU A 20 -2.34 1.63 -20.35
C LEU A 20 -0.91 1.68 -20.90
N LEU A 21 0.04 2.14 -20.08
CA LEU A 21 1.47 2.13 -20.40
C LEU A 21 2.06 0.71 -20.41
N ILE A 22 1.63 -0.17 -19.49
CA ILE A 22 2.06 -1.57 -19.45
C ILE A 22 1.58 -2.30 -20.72
N ASP A 23 0.34 -2.06 -21.14
CA ASP A 23 -0.22 -2.70 -22.34
C ASP A 23 0.52 -2.28 -23.62
N LYS A 24 0.90 -1.00 -23.73
CA LYS A 24 1.68 -0.48 -24.88
C LYS A 24 3.11 -1.01 -24.94
N VAL A 25 3.74 -1.33 -23.81
CA VAL A 25 5.09 -1.93 -23.77
C VAL A 25 5.08 -3.37 -24.30
N ASN A 26 3.93 -4.06 -24.23
CA ASN A 26 3.76 -5.42 -24.75
C ASN A 26 3.39 -5.49 -26.25
N GLU A 27 3.13 -4.35 -26.90
CA GLU A 27 2.94 -4.28 -28.35
C GLU A 27 4.30 -4.08 -29.06
N LYS A 28 4.48 -4.74 -30.23
CA LYS A 28 5.74 -4.72 -31.00
C LYS A 28 6.27 -3.28 -31.22
N PRO A 29 7.59 -3.06 -31.18
CA PRO A 29 8.16 -1.72 -31.22
C PRO A 29 8.10 -1.15 -32.64
N GLU A 30 7.05 -0.43 -32.98
CA GLU A 30 7.08 0.52 -34.10
C GLU A 30 7.36 1.93 -33.56
N LYS A 31 8.60 2.39 -33.83
CA LYS A 31 9.10 3.77 -33.72
C LYS A 31 8.83 4.47 -32.37
N GLN A 32 9.77 4.28 -31.43
CA GLN A 32 9.87 5.08 -30.22
C GLN A 32 10.31 6.52 -30.58
N GLU A 33 9.38 7.48 -30.50
CA GLU A 33 9.69 8.86 -30.16
C GLU A 33 10.36 8.92 -28.77
N PRO A 34 11.20 9.93 -28.49
CA PRO A 34 11.95 9.99 -27.23
C PRO A 34 10.96 10.02 -26.06
N ALA A 35 10.87 8.90 -25.34
CA ALA A 35 10.02 8.77 -24.18
C ALA A 35 10.45 9.81 -23.15
N LEU A 36 9.54 10.75 -22.85
CA LEU A 36 9.62 11.55 -21.63
C LEU A 36 9.90 10.60 -20.46
N PRO A 37 10.79 10.97 -19.51
CA PRO A 37 11.09 10.10 -18.38
C PRO A 37 9.80 9.80 -17.64
N LEU A 38 9.37 8.53 -17.67
CA LEU A 38 8.17 8.09 -16.98
C LEU A 38 8.39 8.30 -15.48
N PRO A 39 7.56 9.08 -14.77
CA PRO A 39 7.69 9.24 -13.32
C PRO A 39 7.07 8.04 -12.56
N LEU A 40 6.98 6.87 -13.20
CA LEU A 40 6.22 5.74 -12.70
C LEU A 40 7.15 4.58 -12.37
N THR A 41 7.54 4.49 -11.10
CA THR A 41 8.25 3.32 -10.59
C THR A 41 7.22 2.25 -10.26
N PHE A 42 6.92 1.37 -11.23
CA PHE A 42 6.20 0.12 -10.97
C PHE A 42 7.14 -0.90 -10.39
N ILE A 43 6.75 -1.52 -9.28
CA ILE A 43 7.66 -2.39 -8.55
C ILE A 43 6.96 -3.67 -8.13
N ALA A 44 7.54 -4.76 -8.58
CA ALA A 44 7.14 -6.08 -8.19
C ALA A 44 7.81 -6.46 -6.86
N TYR A 45 7.01 -6.73 -5.83
CA TYR A 45 7.46 -7.32 -4.57
C TYR A 45 6.72 -8.65 -4.35
N GLY A 46 7.38 -9.76 -4.68
CA GLY A 46 6.74 -11.09 -4.64
C GLY A 46 5.51 -11.12 -5.55
N LYS A 47 4.31 -11.20 -4.95
CA LYS A 47 3.01 -11.20 -5.67
C LYS A 47 2.37 -9.82 -5.84
N PHE A 48 3.00 -8.75 -5.32
CA PHE A 48 2.43 -7.40 -5.34
C PHE A 48 3.03 -6.58 -6.47
N LEU A 49 2.17 -5.80 -7.14
CA LEU A 49 2.58 -4.69 -7.99
C LEU A 49 2.26 -3.39 -7.23
N ARG A 50 3.30 -2.60 -6.92
CA ARG A 50 3.18 -1.30 -6.27
C ARG A 50 3.44 -0.19 -7.29
N ALA A 51 2.61 0.84 -7.25
CA ALA A 51 2.81 2.07 -8.02
C ALA A 51 2.77 3.25 -7.04
N GLU A 52 3.76 4.12 -7.12
CA GLU A 52 3.88 5.31 -6.28
C GLU A 52 3.83 6.57 -7.12
N PHE A 53 3.21 7.62 -6.55
CA PHE A 53 3.08 8.91 -7.20
C PHE A 53 3.11 10.01 -6.14
N GLU A 54 3.82 11.10 -6.42
CA GLU A 54 3.69 12.32 -5.65
C GLU A 54 2.32 12.96 -5.88
N VAL A 55 1.64 13.31 -4.79
CA VAL A 55 0.38 14.04 -4.81
C VAL A 55 0.68 15.52 -4.69
N PRO A 56 0.18 16.39 -5.58
CA PRO A 56 0.40 17.83 -5.47
C PRO A 56 -0.06 18.37 -4.11
N HIS A 57 0.73 19.28 -3.53
CA HIS A 57 0.51 19.77 -2.18
C HIS A 57 -0.89 20.38 -1.99
N GLU A 58 -1.39 21.10 -2.99
CA GLU A 58 -2.72 21.71 -3.01
C GLU A 58 -3.88 20.69 -3.02
N MET A 59 -3.59 19.45 -3.42
CA MET A 59 -4.54 18.34 -3.41
C MET A 59 -4.44 17.54 -2.12
N PHE A 60 -3.26 17.49 -1.50
CA PHE A 60 -2.99 16.70 -0.30
C PHE A 60 -3.87 17.14 0.90
N PRO A 61 -4.49 16.21 1.65
CA PRO A 61 -5.30 16.58 2.80
C PRO A 61 -4.43 17.14 3.93
N ALA A 62 -4.90 18.21 4.56
CA ALA A 62 -4.28 18.72 5.78
C ALA A 62 -4.33 17.71 6.95
N GLU A 63 -5.33 16.82 6.97
CA GLU A 63 -5.52 15.79 7.99
C GLU A 63 -5.87 14.47 7.31
N LEU A 64 -4.98 13.47 7.37
CA LEU A 64 -5.19 12.18 6.70
C LEU A 64 -6.36 11.42 7.30
N ILE A 65 -6.53 11.48 8.63
CA ILE A 65 -7.66 10.85 9.33
C ILE A 65 -9.02 11.39 8.86
N LYS A 66 -9.09 12.68 8.49
CA LYS A 66 -10.29 13.31 7.96
C LYS A 66 -10.54 12.88 6.51
N TRP A 67 -9.50 12.74 5.70
CA TRP A 67 -9.64 12.14 4.37
C TRP A 67 -10.17 10.70 4.48
N LEU A 68 -9.65 9.92 5.44
CA LEU A 68 -10.02 8.52 5.65
C LEU A 68 -11.48 8.36 6.10
N SER A 69 -11.96 9.23 6.99
CA SER A 69 -13.34 9.19 7.48
C SER A 69 -14.36 9.40 6.36
N LEU A 70 -14.02 10.19 5.34
CA LEU A 70 -14.86 10.47 4.17
C LEU A 70 -14.95 9.32 3.15
N GLN A 71 -14.14 8.27 3.29
CA GLN A 71 -14.18 7.13 2.37
C GLN A 71 -15.40 6.24 2.64
N VAL A 72 -16.05 5.74 1.58
CA VAL A 72 -17.23 4.85 1.70
C VAL A 72 -16.84 3.41 2.03
N ILE A 73 -15.59 3.02 1.70
CA ILE A 73 -15.06 1.68 1.93
C ILE A 73 -14.88 1.42 3.43
N SER A 74 -15.30 0.25 3.91
CA SER A 74 -15.23 -0.11 5.34
C SER A 74 -13.83 -0.53 5.80
N GLN A 75 -13.01 -1.09 4.91
CA GLN A 75 -11.63 -1.46 5.20
C GLN A 75 -10.78 -0.18 5.21
N LYS A 76 -10.52 0.33 6.41
CA LYS A 76 -9.78 1.57 6.64
C LYS A 76 -8.67 1.32 7.64
N MET A 77 -7.58 2.05 7.49
CA MET A 77 -6.46 2.02 8.42
C MET A 77 -5.90 3.41 8.58
N TYR A 78 -5.46 3.71 9.80
CA TYR A 78 -4.70 4.90 10.11
C TYR A 78 -3.52 4.52 11.00
N TRP A 79 -2.32 5.03 10.68
CA TRP A 79 -1.13 4.88 11.49
C TRP A 79 -0.36 6.20 11.49
N SER A 80 0.19 6.56 12.65
CA SER A 80 1.04 7.74 12.79
C SER A 80 2.10 7.47 13.84
N GLU A 81 3.32 7.91 13.56
CA GLU A 81 4.38 7.95 14.55
C GLU A 81 4.08 8.99 15.63
N ARG A 82 4.59 8.76 16.85
CA ARG A 82 4.29 9.63 18.00
C ARG A 82 4.79 11.06 17.82
N ASP A 83 5.84 11.25 17.03
CA ASP A 83 6.44 12.54 16.72
C ASP A 83 5.87 13.20 15.45
N ALA A 84 4.87 12.57 14.83
CA ALA A 84 4.27 12.98 13.55
C ALA A 84 5.26 13.07 12.37
N SER A 85 6.43 12.42 12.47
CA SER A 85 7.40 12.32 11.36
C SER A 85 6.89 11.47 10.20
N TYR A 86 5.93 10.60 10.48
CA TYR A 86 5.31 9.73 9.49
C TYR A 86 3.84 9.51 9.84
N GLU A 87 2.97 9.64 8.84
CA GLU A 87 1.54 9.40 8.95
C GLU A 87 1.04 8.73 7.67
N VAL A 88 0.16 7.76 7.82
CA VAL A 88 -0.43 7.04 6.69
C VAL A 88 -1.89 6.72 6.94
N ALA A 89 -2.70 6.95 5.92
CA ALA A 89 -4.07 6.50 5.86
C ALA A 89 -4.24 5.59 4.65
N GLY A 90 -4.90 4.45 4.85
CA GLY A 90 -5.05 3.44 3.83
C GLY A 90 -6.46 2.89 3.75
N ILE A 91 -6.85 2.44 2.56
CA ILE A 91 -8.16 1.85 2.28
C ILE A 91 -8.05 0.56 1.48
N GLY A 92 -9.03 -0.33 1.69
CA GLY A 92 -9.08 -1.64 1.04
C GLY A 92 -7.99 -2.60 1.53
N TYR A 93 -8.05 -3.85 1.09
CA TYR A 93 -7.04 -4.87 1.38
C TYR A 93 -6.53 -5.48 0.08
N ALA A 94 -5.23 -5.32 -0.21
CA ALA A 94 -4.53 -6.04 -1.26
C ALA A 94 -4.08 -7.43 -0.80
N ASP A 95 -3.83 -7.61 0.50
CA ASP A 95 -3.65 -8.90 1.15
C ASP A 95 -4.03 -8.81 2.62
N ILE A 96 -4.37 -9.95 3.23
CA ILE A 96 -4.69 -10.05 4.64
C ILE A 96 -4.11 -11.33 5.24
N LEU A 97 -3.56 -11.20 6.43
CA LEU A 97 -3.00 -12.26 7.25
C LEU A 97 -3.77 -12.28 8.57
N LEU A 98 -4.66 -13.26 8.65
CA LEU A 98 -5.32 -13.65 9.89
C LEU A 98 -4.53 -14.80 10.51
N SER A 99 -4.19 -14.68 11.79
CA SER A 99 -3.51 -15.77 12.48
C SER A 99 -3.94 -15.96 13.92
N ASN A 100 -4.19 -17.22 14.25
CA ASN A 100 -4.29 -17.71 15.64
C ASN A 100 -2.93 -18.22 16.15
N ALA A 101 -1.98 -18.54 15.26
CA ALA A 101 -0.58 -18.93 15.55
C ALA A 101 0.31 -18.77 14.29
N GLY A 102 1.64 -18.65 14.42
CA GLY A 102 2.58 -18.66 13.28
C GLY A 102 2.52 -17.44 12.36
N LEU A 103 2.19 -16.27 12.90
CA LEU A 103 2.07 -15.02 12.14
C LEU A 103 3.36 -14.64 11.39
N PHE A 104 4.50 -14.68 12.08
CA PHE A 104 5.79 -14.28 11.50
C PHE A 104 6.23 -15.20 10.37
N ASP A 105 5.98 -16.52 10.48
CA ASP A 105 6.24 -17.46 9.39
C ASP A 105 5.39 -17.15 8.16
N LYS A 106 4.11 -16.80 8.36
CA LYS A 106 3.24 -16.36 7.26
C LYS A 106 3.73 -15.08 6.61
N ILE A 107 4.13 -14.08 7.40
CA ILE A 107 4.69 -12.82 6.89
C ILE A 107 5.97 -13.09 6.10
N ASN A 108 6.91 -13.86 6.66
CA ASN A 108 8.18 -14.19 6.02
C ASN A 108 7.98 -14.93 4.69
N ASN A 109 7.03 -15.87 4.64
CA ASN A 109 6.67 -16.59 3.42
C ASN A 109 6.02 -15.66 2.38
N ARG A 110 5.22 -14.67 2.80
CA ARG A 110 4.57 -13.70 1.90
C ARG A 110 5.53 -12.68 1.32
N LEU A 111 6.50 -12.24 2.12
CA LEU A 111 7.51 -11.26 1.72
C LEU A 111 8.71 -11.91 1.01
N GLY A 112 8.77 -13.24 0.93
CA GLY A 112 9.85 -13.96 0.26
C GLY A 112 11.20 -13.87 1.00
N ILE A 113 11.22 -13.45 2.26
CA ILE A 113 12.43 -13.17 3.05
C ILE A 113 13.28 -14.43 3.26
N ASN A 114 12.66 -15.62 3.28
CA ASN A 114 13.34 -16.90 3.47
C ASN A 114 13.83 -17.58 2.18
N THR A 115 13.47 -17.03 1.02
CA THR A 115 13.98 -17.47 -0.28
C THR A 115 15.09 -16.51 -0.65
N GLY A 116 16.36 -16.95 -0.68
CA GLY A 116 17.55 -16.13 -0.95
C GLY A 116 17.58 -15.33 -2.28
N ASN A 117 16.48 -15.27 -3.01
CA ASN A 117 16.22 -14.32 -4.07
C ASN A 117 15.72 -13.00 -3.47
N ASN A 118 16.67 -12.25 -2.90
CA ASN A 118 16.47 -10.82 -2.68
C ASN A 118 16.25 -10.18 -4.05
N GLY A 119 14.99 -9.98 -4.45
CA GLY A 119 14.56 -9.10 -5.54
C GLY A 119 14.88 -7.62 -5.28
N ARG A 120 15.95 -7.33 -4.52
CA ARG A 120 16.64 -6.05 -4.55
C ARG A 120 17.23 -5.94 -5.95
N THR A 121 16.49 -5.31 -6.85
CA THR A 121 17.10 -4.64 -7.98
C THR A 121 18.24 -3.79 -7.42
N GLN A 122 19.48 -4.17 -7.74
CA GLN A 122 20.72 -3.55 -7.25
C GLN A 122 20.94 -2.14 -7.82
N ASN A 123 19.87 -1.44 -8.16
CA ASN A 123 19.94 -0.06 -8.60
C ASN A 123 19.70 0.82 -7.36
N PRO A 124 20.76 1.39 -6.74
CA PRO A 124 20.63 2.21 -5.54
C PRO A 124 19.74 3.44 -5.77
N GLU A 125 19.51 3.83 -7.02
CA GLU A 125 18.72 4.98 -7.45
C GLU A 125 17.21 4.68 -7.56
N ASN A 126 16.84 3.39 -7.57
CA ASN A 126 15.44 2.91 -7.58
C ASN A 126 15.14 2.07 -6.33
N GLN A 127 15.71 2.44 -5.17
CA GLN A 127 15.38 1.83 -3.89
C GLN A 127 13.98 2.28 -3.46
N CYS A 128 12.97 1.53 -3.88
CA CYS A 128 11.64 1.75 -3.35
C CYS A 128 11.43 0.95 -2.07
N LEU A 129 10.44 1.41 -1.31
CA LEU A 129 10.15 0.89 0.01
C LEU A 129 9.44 -0.45 -0.12
N PRO A 130 9.79 -1.45 0.72
CA PRO A 130 9.10 -2.72 0.74
C PRO A 130 7.61 -2.54 1.02
N VAL A 131 6.79 -3.48 0.52
CA VAL A 131 5.36 -3.57 0.86
C VAL A 131 5.22 -3.70 2.37
N ARG A 132 4.36 -2.85 2.97
CA ARG A 132 4.16 -2.78 4.42
C ARG A 132 2.86 -3.49 4.80
N TYR A 133 2.96 -4.34 5.82
CA TYR A 133 1.79 -4.90 6.49
C TYR A 133 1.48 -4.06 7.73
N TYR A 134 0.25 -3.60 7.83
CA TYR A 134 -0.27 -2.87 8.99
C TYR A 134 -1.24 -3.76 9.74
N GLY A 135 -1.24 -3.67 11.06
CA GLY A 135 -2.04 -4.58 11.84
C GLY A 135 -1.85 -4.46 13.33
N ALA A 136 -2.48 -5.40 14.03
CA ALA A 136 -2.39 -5.53 15.46
C ALA A 136 -2.28 -7.00 15.85
N ILE A 137 -1.68 -7.21 17.02
CA ILE A 137 -1.66 -8.49 17.73
C ILE A 137 -2.42 -8.32 19.03
N ALA A 138 -3.15 -9.35 19.44
CA ALA A 138 -3.68 -9.45 20.79
C ALA A 138 -2.52 -9.47 21.79
N PHE A 139 -2.65 -8.75 22.89
CA PHE A 139 -1.63 -8.72 23.94
C PHE A 139 -1.42 -10.12 24.55
N ASN A 140 -2.51 -10.85 24.77
CA ASN A 140 -2.50 -12.23 25.22
C ASN A 140 -3.35 -13.08 24.26
N ALA A 141 -2.71 -13.99 23.54
CA ALA A 141 -3.37 -14.85 22.55
C ALA A 141 -4.25 -15.94 23.17
N SER A 142 -4.16 -16.17 24.48
CA SER A 142 -4.97 -17.15 25.21
C SER A 142 -6.25 -16.56 25.81
N ASP A 143 -6.40 -15.23 25.79
CA ASP A 143 -7.58 -14.57 26.31
C ASP A 143 -8.79 -14.75 25.39
N LYS A 144 -9.97 -14.67 25.98
CA LYS A 144 -11.22 -14.70 25.22
C LYS A 144 -11.31 -13.44 24.35
N ILE A 145 -11.49 -13.64 23.05
CA ILE A 145 -11.69 -12.55 22.10
C ILE A 145 -13.13 -12.05 22.22
N ASP A 146 -13.30 -10.74 22.36
CA ASP A 146 -14.60 -10.07 22.34
C ASP A 146 -15.32 -10.29 21.01
N GLU A 147 -16.66 -10.34 21.01
CA GLU A 147 -17.47 -10.63 19.81
C GLU A 147 -17.12 -9.70 18.64
N ASP A 148 -16.98 -8.40 18.90
CA ASP A 148 -16.64 -7.39 17.90
C ASP A 148 -15.23 -7.59 17.28
N TRP A 149 -14.35 -8.28 18.00
CA TRP A 149 -12.96 -8.54 17.59
C TRP A 149 -12.75 -9.91 16.95
N LYS A 150 -13.75 -10.81 16.99
CA LYS A 150 -13.63 -12.17 16.45
C LYS A 150 -13.20 -12.22 14.99
N VAL A 151 -13.63 -11.25 14.18
CA VAL A 151 -13.28 -11.17 12.75
C VAL A 151 -11.78 -10.97 12.53
N PHE A 152 -11.07 -10.43 13.52
CA PHE A 152 -9.63 -10.18 13.47
C PHE A 152 -8.79 -11.30 14.11
N GLY A 153 -9.40 -12.10 15.00
CA GLY A 153 -8.69 -13.15 15.72
C GLY A 153 -7.61 -12.60 16.66
N ASN A 154 -6.57 -13.41 16.92
CA ASN A 154 -5.45 -13.01 17.78
C ASN A 154 -4.41 -12.12 17.08
N SER A 155 -4.46 -12.05 15.75
CA SER A 155 -3.62 -11.17 14.97
C SER A 155 -4.24 -10.94 13.59
N CYS A 156 -4.26 -9.67 13.18
CA CYS A 156 -4.71 -9.25 11.87
C CYS A 156 -3.72 -8.26 11.30
N PHE A 157 -3.12 -8.62 10.17
CA PHE A 157 -2.24 -7.75 9.39
C PHE A 157 -2.73 -7.70 7.95
N PHE A 158 -2.65 -6.55 7.30
CA PHE A 158 -3.06 -6.40 5.91
C PHE A 158 -2.17 -5.41 5.17
N VAL A 159 -2.16 -5.54 3.86
CA VAL A 159 -1.58 -4.55 2.95
C VAL A 159 -2.74 -3.71 2.41
N PRO A 160 -2.77 -2.39 2.62
CA PRO A 160 -3.78 -1.53 2.03
C PRO A 160 -3.75 -1.62 0.49
N MET A 161 -4.89 -1.52 -0.16
CA MET A 161 -4.91 -1.38 -1.63
C MET A 161 -4.38 -0.02 -2.08
N LEU A 162 -4.65 1.01 -1.27
CA LEU A 162 -4.25 2.38 -1.53
C LEU A 162 -3.79 2.99 -0.21
N GLU A 163 -2.64 3.67 -0.28
CA GLU A 163 -2.02 4.38 0.83
C GLU A 163 -1.87 5.84 0.44
N LEU A 164 -2.20 6.73 1.38
CA LEU A 164 -1.80 8.13 1.32
C LEU A 164 -0.84 8.36 2.48
N ILE A 165 0.37 8.78 2.16
CA ILE A 165 1.49 8.86 3.09
C ILE A 165 1.93 10.32 3.20
N ASN A 166 2.14 10.77 4.44
CA ASN A 166 2.80 12.02 4.80
C ASN A 166 4.10 11.63 5.51
N SER A 167 5.25 11.99 4.94
CA SER A 167 6.58 11.57 5.40
C SER A 167 7.63 12.61 5.07
#